data_AF-A0A848L4S1-F1
#
_entry.id   AF-A0A848L4S1-F1
#
_cell.length_a   1.000
_cell.length_b   1.000
_cell.length_c   1.000
_cell.angle_alpha   90.00
_cell.angle_beta   90.00
_cell.angle_gamma   90.00
#
_symmetry.space_group_name_H-M   'P 1'
#
loop_
_entity.id
_entity.type
_entity.pdbx_description
1 polymer ?
#
loop_
_entity_poly.entity_id
_entity_poly.type
_entity_poly.pdbx_seq_one_letter_code
_entity_poly.pdbx_strand_id
1 'polypeptide(L)'
;MRNPPLLALVALLTGSAVSAQPIEPVEVLPTGETQPQAAAVAGALRDVALWVTPDGGSDGLVLTAYGDFNAGLTTFGLDGTRVDLEADGPSYAVAVHDGFPLGNDTVTLVLSALEGGVVAYRLAEQGADRVQRIGPVTFDPATTFGGQQSLALYRDPGSGRFHLFKAGIRYIEQFELSGQGGAVSATRVRIVDTGTTSPTISGLVVDEQSGRLFAMLVGEGLWRYGIAPDAGSEGKQVAWQGDGGRLGSTLGRLALYRAGTTAEGYLLAADPARSAYNVFERSSEVYVGSFAVVENPDENLAGARNPLAVAVVSRTVGTDFQGGILVAHNAQGAPENLLVMPWGAVADAFDPPLRGSTGQADGGTNDGGTDAGAFDAGPPVSPPGKPPVSSNGGDGCSCAAASVPASALFALLALALTGRRRRS
;
A
#
# COMPACT_ATOMS: atom_id res chain seq x y z
N MET A 1 -20.17 68.96 -16.21
CA MET A 1 -19.70 68.51 -14.88
C MET A 1 -20.55 67.32 -14.42
N ARG A 2 -19.86 66.25 -14.00
CA ARG A 2 -20.31 65.09 -13.19
C ARG A 2 -21.04 63.94 -13.90
N ASN A 3 -20.25 62.90 -14.18
CA ASN A 3 -20.63 61.50 -14.45
C ASN A 3 -21.41 60.88 -13.28
N PRO A 4 -22.29 59.89 -13.50
CA PRO A 4 -22.68 58.93 -12.48
C PRO A 4 -21.74 57.70 -12.49
N PRO A 5 -21.55 57.01 -11.35
CA PRO A 5 -20.47 56.05 -11.15
C PRO A 5 -20.83 54.62 -11.60
N LEU A 6 -19.82 53.91 -12.12
CA LEU A 6 -19.79 52.45 -12.21
C LEU A 6 -19.85 51.86 -10.79
N LEU A 7 -20.85 51.03 -10.50
CA LEU A 7 -20.80 50.09 -9.39
C LEU A 7 -19.99 48.87 -9.85
N ALA A 8 -18.76 48.75 -9.35
CA ALA A 8 -17.95 47.55 -9.47
C ALA A 8 -18.44 46.49 -8.47
N LEU A 9 -18.89 45.36 -8.98
CA LEU A 9 -19.21 44.17 -8.19
C LEU A 9 -17.89 43.43 -7.89
N VAL A 10 -17.33 43.63 -6.69
CA VAL A 10 -16.21 42.82 -6.19
C VAL A 10 -16.78 41.51 -5.65
N ALA A 11 -16.62 40.43 -6.41
CA ALA A 11 -16.87 39.09 -5.91
C ALA A 11 -15.72 38.67 -5.00
N LEU A 12 -15.96 38.61 -3.68
CA LEU A 12 -15.06 37.96 -2.73
C LEU A 12 -15.09 36.45 -2.99
N LEU A 13 -14.08 35.95 -3.71
CA LEU A 13 -13.71 34.53 -3.69
C LEU A 13 -13.02 34.26 -2.35
N THR A 14 -13.76 33.75 -1.37
CA THR A 14 -13.17 33.09 -0.20
C THR A 14 -12.61 31.74 -0.65
N GLY A 15 -11.44 31.78 -1.28
CA GLY A 15 -10.65 30.58 -1.49
C GLY A 15 -10.12 30.15 -0.13
N SER A 16 -10.54 28.97 0.33
CA SER A 16 -9.81 28.26 1.38
C SER A 16 -8.37 28.12 0.91
N ALA A 17 -7.44 28.79 1.58
CA ALA A 17 -6.03 28.57 1.35
C ALA A 17 -5.76 27.11 1.70
N VAL A 18 -5.59 26.26 0.69
CA VAL A 18 -4.86 25.01 0.84
C VAL A 18 -3.46 25.46 1.24
N SER A 19 -3.16 25.37 2.53
CA SER A 19 -1.82 25.67 3.02
C SER A 19 -0.87 24.76 2.25
N ALA A 20 0.02 25.34 1.45
CA ALA A 20 1.06 24.57 0.79
C ALA A 20 1.91 23.97 1.91
N GLN A 21 1.82 22.66 2.12
CA GLN A 21 2.69 21.97 3.07
C GLN A 21 4.15 22.32 2.73
N PRO A 22 5.01 22.46 3.76
CA PRO A 22 6.40 22.85 3.55
C PRO A 22 7.06 21.94 2.52
N ILE A 23 7.95 22.54 1.72
CA ILE A 23 8.80 21.81 0.77
C ILE A 23 9.75 20.87 1.54
N GLU A 24 10.07 21.24 2.79
CA GLU A 24 10.86 20.43 3.70
C GLU A 24 10.03 19.28 4.30
N PRO A 25 10.57 18.06 4.36
CA PRO A 25 9.90 16.94 5.01
C PRO A 25 9.66 17.21 6.50
N VAL A 26 8.52 16.78 7.03
CA VAL A 26 8.31 16.74 8.49
C VAL A 26 9.21 15.68 9.13
N GLU A 27 9.62 15.88 10.37
CA GLU A 27 10.56 14.98 11.05
C GLU A 27 9.80 13.90 11.82
N VAL A 28 10.25 12.65 11.70
CA VAL A 28 9.72 11.49 12.41
C VAL A 28 10.86 10.77 13.13
N LEU A 29 10.62 10.36 14.37
CA LEU A 29 11.60 9.65 15.19
C LEU A 29 11.38 8.13 15.09
N PRO A 30 12.44 7.34 14.85
CA PRO A 30 12.37 5.89 14.96
C PRO A 30 12.28 5.45 16.43
N THR A 31 11.73 4.26 16.66
CA THR A 31 11.61 3.63 18.00
C THR A 31 12.33 2.29 18.09
N GLY A 32 12.87 1.79 16.97
CA GLY A 32 13.70 0.59 16.95
C GLY A 32 14.47 0.48 15.64
N GLU A 33 15.40 -0.47 15.59
CA GLU A 33 16.13 -0.81 14.38
C GLU A 33 16.42 -2.31 14.30
N THR A 34 16.56 -2.81 13.08
CA THR A 34 17.06 -4.17 12.83
C THR A 34 18.54 -4.27 13.12
N GLN A 35 18.97 -5.46 13.56
CA GLN A 35 20.38 -5.80 13.60
C GLN A 35 20.98 -5.63 12.20
N PRO A 36 22.14 -4.97 12.07
CA PRO A 36 22.80 -4.84 10.79
C PRO A 36 23.15 -6.22 10.20
N GLN A 37 22.89 -6.42 8.91
CA GLN A 37 23.30 -7.64 8.23
C GLN A 37 24.79 -7.55 7.85
N ALA A 38 25.65 -7.90 8.81
CA ALA A 38 27.10 -7.71 8.72
C ALA A 38 27.80 -8.38 7.52
N ALA A 39 27.19 -9.41 6.95
CA ALA A 39 27.74 -10.10 5.79
C ALA A 39 27.40 -9.42 4.44
N ALA A 40 26.46 -8.47 4.43
CA ALA A 40 26.05 -7.75 3.23
C ALA A 40 27.02 -6.60 2.91
N VAL A 41 27.33 -6.41 1.62
CA VAL A 41 28.02 -5.21 1.15
C VAL A 41 27.13 -3.97 1.28
N ALA A 42 27.74 -2.78 1.30
CA ALA A 42 26.99 -1.52 1.24
C ALA A 42 26.17 -1.43 -0.06
N GLY A 43 24.94 -0.91 0.02
CA GLY A 43 24.01 -0.83 -1.10
C GLY A 43 23.29 -2.15 -1.43
N ALA A 44 23.36 -3.16 -0.57
CA ALA A 44 22.82 -4.48 -0.84
C ALA A 44 21.32 -4.57 -0.61
N LEU A 45 20.72 -3.83 0.33
CA LEU A 45 19.29 -3.92 0.61
C LEU A 45 18.49 -3.34 -0.56
N ARG A 46 17.74 -4.19 -1.26
CA ARG A 46 16.98 -3.86 -2.47
C ARG A 46 15.51 -3.67 -2.22
N ASP A 47 14.93 -4.37 -1.25
CA ASP A 47 13.50 -4.34 -0.98
C ASP A 47 13.17 -4.83 0.43
N VAL A 48 11.99 -4.47 0.92
CA VAL A 48 11.48 -4.91 2.23
C VAL A 48 9.99 -5.20 2.14
N ALA A 49 9.56 -6.28 2.78
CA ALA A 49 8.18 -6.61 3.04
C ALA A 49 7.96 -6.78 4.54
N LEU A 50 6.73 -6.54 4.98
CA LEU A 50 6.33 -6.64 6.37
C LEU A 50 5.13 -7.57 6.48
N TRP A 51 5.25 -8.58 7.33
CA TRP A 51 4.17 -9.48 7.69
C TRP A 51 3.92 -9.38 9.20
N VAL A 52 2.66 -9.40 9.61
CA VAL A 52 2.25 -9.36 11.03
C VAL A 52 1.12 -10.35 11.21
N THR A 53 0.98 -10.94 12.41
CA THR A 53 -0.05 -11.97 12.59
C THR A 53 -1.46 -11.40 12.34
N PRO A 54 -2.34 -12.13 11.62
CA PRO A 54 -3.66 -11.61 11.27
C PRO A 54 -4.58 -11.31 12.46
N ASP A 55 -4.31 -11.91 13.62
CA ASP A 55 -5.12 -11.84 14.83
C ASP A 55 -4.86 -10.58 15.69
N GLY A 56 -3.99 -9.67 15.24
CA GLY A 56 -3.61 -8.48 16.00
C GLY A 56 -2.72 -8.79 17.20
N GLY A 57 -1.99 -9.90 17.14
CA GLY A 57 -0.94 -10.25 18.08
C GLY A 57 0.22 -9.25 18.10
N SER A 58 1.24 -9.53 18.90
CA SER A 58 2.48 -8.73 18.98
C SER A 58 3.60 -9.30 18.10
N ASP A 59 3.28 -10.20 17.18
CA ASP A 59 4.25 -10.95 16.39
C ASP A 59 4.18 -10.57 14.91
N GLY A 60 5.32 -10.64 14.25
CA GLY A 60 5.50 -10.26 12.87
C GLY A 60 6.95 -10.39 12.44
N LEU A 61 7.15 -10.29 11.13
CA LEU A 61 8.41 -10.49 10.46
C LEU A 61 8.66 -9.37 9.45
N VAL A 62 9.88 -8.84 9.49
CA VAL A 62 10.44 -7.96 8.47
C VAL A 62 11.24 -8.83 7.52
N LEU A 63 10.77 -8.97 6.28
CA LEU A 63 11.44 -9.75 5.23
C LEU A 63 12.24 -8.82 4.34
N THR A 64 13.49 -9.14 4.07
CA THR A 64 14.41 -8.25 3.36
C THR A 64 15.03 -8.96 2.16
N ALA A 65 15.10 -8.24 1.04
CA ALA A 65 15.79 -8.70 -0.16
C ALA A 65 17.15 -8.01 -0.25
N TYR A 66 18.22 -8.73 0.08
CA TYR A 66 19.59 -8.29 -0.13
C TYR A 66 20.15 -8.84 -1.44
N GLY A 67 20.59 -7.94 -2.31
CA GLY A 67 21.28 -8.25 -3.57
C GLY A 67 22.72 -8.72 -3.36
N ASP A 68 22.96 -9.57 -2.35
CA ASP A 68 24.26 -10.09 -1.92
C ASP A 68 24.11 -11.59 -1.63
N PHE A 69 25.09 -12.40 -2.07
CA PHE A 69 25.09 -13.86 -1.86
C PHE A 69 25.10 -14.26 -0.38
N ASN A 70 25.64 -13.42 0.50
CA ASN A 70 25.75 -13.69 1.92
C ASN A 70 24.53 -13.24 2.73
N ALA A 71 23.53 -12.64 2.07
CA ALA A 71 22.37 -12.07 2.75
C ALA A 71 21.02 -12.42 2.10
N GLY A 72 20.94 -12.55 0.77
CA GLY A 72 19.78 -13.08 0.06
C GLY A 72 18.43 -12.63 0.62
N LEU A 73 17.56 -13.58 0.97
CA LEU A 73 16.38 -13.31 1.79
C LEU A 73 16.76 -13.44 3.27
N THR A 74 16.80 -12.33 3.99
CA THR A 74 17.00 -12.30 5.45
C THR A 74 15.72 -11.85 6.13
N THR A 75 15.39 -12.47 7.25
CA THR A 75 14.18 -12.16 8.02
C THR A 75 14.53 -11.71 9.43
N PHE A 76 13.84 -10.69 9.91
CA PHE A 76 13.99 -10.16 11.27
C PHE A 76 12.64 -10.18 12.00
N GLY A 77 12.66 -10.32 13.31
CA GLY A 77 11.53 -10.00 14.17
C GLY A 77 11.27 -8.50 14.20
N LEU A 78 10.11 -8.09 14.70
CA LEU A 78 9.77 -6.67 14.88
C LEU A 78 10.66 -5.95 15.90
N ASP A 79 11.31 -6.70 16.78
CA ASP A 79 12.32 -6.23 17.72
C ASP A 79 13.70 -6.02 17.08
N GLY A 80 13.82 -6.32 15.78
CA GLY A 80 15.03 -6.17 15.00
C GLY A 80 16.00 -7.35 15.07
N THR A 81 15.69 -8.41 15.83
CA THR A 81 16.56 -9.60 15.90
C THR A 81 16.45 -10.43 14.62
N ARG A 82 17.58 -10.94 14.11
CA ARG A 82 17.54 -11.82 12.92
C ARG A 82 16.95 -13.19 13.27
N VAL A 83 15.96 -13.62 12.49
CA VAL A 83 15.26 -14.90 12.63
C VAL A 83 15.84 -15.92 11.65
N ASP A 84 15.72 -15.67 10.34
CA ASP A 84 16.10 -16.61 9.28
C ASP A 84 17.01 -15.95 8.23
N LEU A 85 17.79 -16.78 7.52
CA LEU A 85 18.63 -16.39 6.38
C LEU A 85 18.60 -17.50 5.34
N GLU A 86 18.01 -17.22 4.18
CA GLU A 86 17.87 -18.17 3.09
C GLU A 86 19.01 -18.02 2.08
N ALA A 87 19.81 -19.08 1.94
CA ALA A 87 21.00 -19.13 1.09
C ALA A 87 20.70 -19.50 -0.38
N ASP A 88 19.57 -19.05 -0.92
CA ASP A 88 19.20 -19.27 -2.34
C ASP A 88 19.95 -18.32 -3.30
N GLY A 89 20.62 -17.29 -2.76
CA GLY A 89 21.43 -16.32 -3.51
C GLY A 89 20.92 -14.88 -3.37
N PRO A 90 21.49 -13.93 -4.15
CA PRO A 90 21.08 -12.53 -4.13
C PRO A 90 19.59 -12.36 -4.43
N SER A 91 18.91 -11.61 -3.59
CA SER A 91 17.50 -11.25 -3.75
C SER A 91 17.34 -9.79 -4.13
N TYR A 92 16.48 -9.52 -5.11
CA TYR A 92 16.24 -8.18 -5.66
C TYR A 92 14.88 -7.60 -5.29
N ALA A 93 13.94 -8.44 -4.87
CA ALA A 93 12.61 -8.04 -4.43
C ALA A 93 11.99 -9.14 -3.57
N VAL A 94 11.12 -8.74 -2.64
CA VAL A 94 10.38 -9.67 -1.78
C VAL A 94 8.92 -9.26 -1.71
N ALA A 95 8.01 -10.22 -1.81
CA ALA A 95 6.58 -10.01 -1.65
C ALA A 95 6.00 -11.07 -0.72
N VAL A 96 4.99 -10.70 0.07
CA VAL A 96 4.32 -11.58 1.03
C VAL A 96 2.81 -11.38 0.95
N HIS A 97 2.05 -12.46 1.11
CA HIS A 97 0.59 -12.43 1.20
C HIS A 97 0.06 -13.72 1.84
N ASP A 98 -0.93 -13.64 2.75
CA ASP A 98 -1.51 -14.86 3.35
C ASP A 98 -2.71 -15.39 2.58
N GLY A 99 -3.16 -16.59 2.98
CA GLY A 99 -4.32 -17.23 2.40
C GLY A 99 -4.04 -17.96 1.09
N PHE A 100 -2.78 -18.20 0.73
CA PHE A 100 -2.42 -18.87 -0.51
C PHE A 100 -2.70 -20.38 -0.43
N PRO A 101 -3.54 -20.95 -1.31
CA PRO A 101 -3.76 -22.39 -1.33
C PRO A 101 -2.54 -23.14 -1.88
N LEU A 102 -1.98 -24.07 -1.11
CA LEU A 102 -0.82 -24.89 -1.47
C LEU A 102 -1.09 -26.36 -1.16
N GLY A 103 -1.36 -27.16 -2.19
CA GLY A 103 -1.82 -28.54 -2.01
C GLY A 103 -3.13 -28.59 -1.23
N ASN A 104 -3.12 -29.20 -0.04
CA ASN A 104 -4.26 -29.24 0.88
C ASN A 104 -4.21 -28.16 1.97
N ASP A 105 -3.13 -27.37 2.01
CA ASP A 105 -2.88 -26.37 3.03
C ASP A 105 -3.24 -24.97 2.51
N THR A 106 -3.40 -24.04 3.44
CA THR A 106 -3.42 -22.60 3.16
C THR A 106 -2.27 -21.97 3.92
N VAL A 107 -1.43 -21.20 3.23
CA VAL A 107 -0.17 -20.68 3.78
C VAL A 107 -0.03 -19.18 3.57
N THR A 108 0.81 -18.56 4.38
CA THR A 108 1.46 -17.30 4.02
C THR A 108 2.50 -17.54 2.96
N LEU A 109 2.29 -17.03 1.76
CA LEU A 109 3.23 -17.16 0.65
C LEU A 109 4.22 -15.99 0.67
N VAL A 110 5.51 -16.31 0.64
CA VAL A 110 6.60 -15.37 0.40
C VAL A 110 7.26 -15.70 -0.92
N LEU A 111 7.50 -14.67 -1.74
CA LEU A 111 8.20 -14.77 -3.01
C LEU A 111 9.44 -13.90 -2.97
N SER A 112 10.59 -14.49 -3.28
CA SER A 112 11.88 -13.79 -3.40
C SER A 112 12.34 -13.82 -4.86
N ALA A 113 12.59 -12.65 -5.46
CA ALA A 113 13.12 -12.55 -6.82
C ALA A 113 14.64 -12.68 -6.80
N LEU A 114 15.18 -13.73 -7.40
CA LEU A 114 16.62 -13.96 -7.52
C LEU A 114 17.09 -13.68 -8.95
N GLU A 115 18.40 -13.81 -9.15
CA GLU A 115 18.95 -13.91 -10.50
C GLU A 115 18.44 -15.20 -11.16
N GLY A 116 17.75 -15.08 -12.31
CA GLY A 116 17.26 -16.22 -13.08
C GLY A 116 15.91 -16.82 -12.66
N GLY A 117 15.26 -16.36 -11.58
CA GLY A 117 13.96 -16.90 -11.18
C GLY A 117 13.32 -16.27 -9.94
N VAL A 118 12.23 -16.90 -9.47
CA VAL A 118 11.60 -16.61 -8.18
C VAL A 118 11.59 -17.90 -7.36
N VAL A 119 11.93 -17.81 -6.08
CA VAL A 119 11.75 -18.90 -5.11
C VAL A 119 10.59 -18.57 -4.19
N ALA A 120 9.73 -19.57 -3.97
CA ALA A 120 8.61 -19.51 -3.06
C ALA A 120 8.96 -20.14 -1.71
N TYR A 121 8.46 -19.52 -0.66
CA TYR A 121 8.56 -19.95 0.73
C TYR A 121 7.17 -19.84 1.37
N ARG A 122 6.96 -20.59 2.45
CA ARG A 122 5.81 -20.41 3.34
C ARG A 122 6.29 -19.87 4.69
N LEU A 123 5.49 -19.02 5.32
CA LEU A 123 5.74 -18.64 6.71
C LEU A 123 5.08 -19.61 7.68
N ALA A 124 5.82 -20.01 8.72
CA ALA A 124 5.28 -20.63 9.91
C ALA A 124 5.03 -19.55 10.98
N GLU A 125 3.84 -19.60 11.59
CA GLU A 125 3.47 -18.65 12.64
C GLU A 125 4.36 -18.76 13.87
N GLN A 126 4.95 -19.92 14.16
CA GLN A 126 5.75 -20.17 15.36
C GLN A 126 6.92 -21.09 15.04
N GLY A 127 7.96 -21.05 15.89
CA GLY A 127 9.14 -21.91 15.80
C GLY A 127 10.41 -21.14 15.43
N ALA A 128 11.54 -21.86 15.41
CA ALA A 128 12.87 -21.29 15.12
C ALA A 128 13.19 -21.21 13.61
N ASP A 129 12.42 -21.91 12.77
CA ASP A 129 12.52 -21.91 11.31
C ASP A 129 11.17 -21.43 10.76
N ARG A 130 11.02 -20.11 10.65
CA ARG A 130 9.75 -19.48 10.28
C ARG A 130 9.62 -19.34 8.77
N VAL A 131 10.71 -19.23 8.02
CA VAL A 131 10.70 -19.13 6.56
C VAL A 131 11.04 -20.47 5.91
N GLN A 132 10.02 -21.23 5.54
CA GLN A 132 10.22 -22.58 5.01
C GLN A 132 10.16 -22.61 3.49
N ARG A 133 11.25 -23.05 2.87
CA ARG A 133 11.37 -23.12 1.41
C ARG A 133 10.37 -24.12 0.79
N ILE A 134 9.61 -23.66 -0.20
CA ILE A 134 8.75 -24.49 -1.06
C ILE A 134 9.54 -24.95 -2.29
N GLY A 135 10.18 -24.00 -2.99
CA GLY A 135 10.94 -24.27 -4.20
C GLY A 135 10.83 -23.18 -5.28
N PRO A 136 11.47 -23.37 -6.45
CA PRO A 136 11.38 -22.43 -7.55
C PRO A 136 9.96 -22.36 -8.11
N VAL A 137 9.50 -21.15 -8.45
CA VAL A 137 8.23 -20.92 -9.14
C VAL A 137 8.38 -21.31 -10.61
N THR A 138 7.46 -22.13 -11.11
CA THR A 138 7.43 -22.49 -12.54
C THR A 138 6.61 -21.48 -13.33
N PHE A 139 7.23 -20.80 -14.30
CA PHE A 139 6.57 -19.79 -15.14
C PHE A 139 6.14 -20.36 -16.50
N ASP A 140 4.91 -20.05 -16.91
CA ASP A 140 4.36 -20.35 -18.24
C ASP A 140 3.85 -19.08 -18.96
N PRO A 141 4.43 -18.68 -20.10
CA PRO A 141 5.66 -19.26 -20.67
C PRO A 141 6.86 -18.94 -19.78
N ALA A 142 7.97 -19.64 -20.04
CA ALA A 142 9.25 -19.32 -19.41
C ALA A 142 9.55 -17.81 -19.58
N THR A 143 9.90 -17.15 -18.48
CA THR A 143 10.22 -15.72 -18.44
C THR A 143 11.64 -15.50 -17.93
N THR A 144 12.20 -14.34 -18.27
CA THR A 144 13.56 -13.97 -17.90
C THR A 144 13.58 -13.09 -16.66
N PHE A 145 14.60 -13.31 -15.83
CA PHE A 145 14.90 -12.54 -14.63
C PHE A 145 16.33 -12.02 -14.74
N GLY A 146 16.54 -10.75 -14.45
CA GLY A 146 17.87 -10.15 -14.49
C GLY A 146 17.86 -8.70 -14.06
N GLY A 147 18.95 -8.26 -13.42
CA GLY A 147 19.07 -6.90 -12.89
C GLY A 147 18.03 -6.58 -11.80
N GLN A 148 17.68 -5.31 -11.67
CA GLN A 148 16.69 -4.85 -10.70
C GLN A 148 15.30 -5.44 -11.03
N GLN A 149 14.69 -6.06 -10.02
CA GLN A 149 13.34 -6.61 -10.10
C GLN A 149 12.43 -5.90 -9.08
N SER A 150 11.14 -5.88 -9.39
CA SER A 150 10.07 -5.49 -8.48
C SER A 150 8.99 -6.56 -8.52
N LEU A 151 8.51 -6.98 -7.35
CA LEU A 151 7.39 -7.90 -7.22
C LEU A 151 6.23 -7.21 -6.51
N ALA A 152 5.00 -7.56 -6.87
CA ALA A 152 3.83 -7.29 -6.04
C ALA A 152 2.87 -8.48 -6.13
N LEU A 153 2.65 -9.13 -4.98
CA LEU A 153 1.72 -10.24 -4.82
C LEU A 153 0.36 -9.66 -4.39
N TYR A 154 -0.72 -10.19 -4.96
CA TYR A 154 -2.06 -9.78 -4.59
C TYR A 154 -3.06 -10.92 -4.80
N ARG A 155 -4.16 -10.89 -4.04
CA ARG A 155 -5.34 -11.72 -4.22
C ARG A 155 -6.43 -10.88 -4.86
N ASP A 156 -6.92 -11.33 -6.02
CA ASP A 156 -8.02 -10.66 -6.69
C ASP A 156 -9.28 -10.72 -5.80
N PRO A 157 -9.86 -9.58 -5.37
CA PRO A 157 -10.96 -9.59 -4.40
C PRO A 157 -12.26 -10.16 -4.98
N GLY A 158 -12.43 -10.16 -6.31
CA GLY A 158 -13.62 -10.69 -6.96
C GLY A 158 -13.61 -12.21 -7.09
N SER A 159 -12.47 -12.79 -7.43
CA SER A 159 -12.32 -14.23 -7.71
C SER A 159 -11.59 -15.02 -6.62
N GLY A 160 -10.91 -14.34 -5.70
CA GLY A 160 -10.04 -14.93 -4.70
C GLY A 160 -8.76 -15.55 -5.25
N ARG A 161 -8.46 -15.39 -6.56
CA ARG A 161 -7.28 -15.94 -7.22
C ARG A 161 -6.04 -15.08 -6.94
N PHE A 162 -4.91 -15.75 -6.71
CA PHE A 162 -3.64 -15.09 -6.44
C PHE A 162 -2.93 -14.74 -7.74
N HIS A 163 -2.27 -13.59 -7.73
CA HIS A 163 -1.57 -13.06 -8.87
C HIS A 163 -0.27 -12.39 -8.46
N LEU A 164 0.72 -12.47 -9.34
CA LEU A 164 2.02 -11.83 -9.19
C LEU A 164 2.21 -10.81 -10.30
N PHE A 165 2.47 -9.55 -9.94
CA PHE A 165 3.15 -8.64 -10.83
C PHE A 165 4.66 -8.76 -10.67
N LYS A 166 5.35 -8.88 -11.80
CA LYS A 166 6.80 -8.85 -11.92
C LYS A 166 7.18 -7.72 -12.86
N ALA A 167 8.14 -6.89 -12.47
CA ALA A 167 8.69 -5.87 -13.35
C ALA A 167 10.21 -5.79 -13.26
N GLY A 168 10.83 -5.37 -14.36
CA GLY A 168 12.25 -5.02 -14.44
C GLY A 168 12.42 -3.77 -15.28
N ILE A 169 12.62 -3.95 -16.59
CA ILE A 169 12.71 -2.84 -17.55
C ILE A 169 11.50 -2.88 -18.47
N ARG A 170 10.83 -1.74 -18.65
CA ARG A 170 9.71 -1.48 -19.58
C ARG A 170 8.41 -2.24 -19.36
N TYR A 171 8.47 -3.52 -19.00
CA TYR A 171 7.31 -4.38 -18.94
C TYR A 171 6.98 -4.73 -17.49
N ILE A 172 5.69 -4.68 -17.18
CA ILE A 172 5.11 -5.31 -16.00
C ILE A 172 4.36 -6.54 -16.49
N GLU A 173 4.84 -7.72 -16.13
CA GLU A 173 4.20 -9.00 -16.41
C GLU A 173 3.28 -9.36 -15.24
N GLN A 174 2.08 -9.81 -15.57
CA GLN A 174 1.09 -10.28 -14.61
C GLN A 174 0.89 -11.78 -14.78
N PHE A 175 1.02 -12.52 -13.68
CA PHE A 175 0.83 -13.97 -13.64
C PHE A 175 -0.30 -14.31 -12.69
N GLU A 176 -1.15 -15.27 -13.06
CA GLU A 176 -2.02 -15.98 -12.13
C GLU A 176 -1.22 -17.11 -11.49
N LEU A 177 -1.31 -17.25 -10.16
CA LEU A 177 -0.56 -18.24 -9.39
C LEU A 177 -1.44 -19.44 -9.04
N SER A 178 -0.83 -20.63 -9.05
CA SER A 178 -1.44 -21.87 -8.58
C SER A 178 -0.48 -22.60 -7.65
N GLY A 179 -0.99 -23.06 -6.51
CA GLY A 179 -0.28 -23.94 -5.57
C GLY A 179 -0.70 -25.40 -5.68
N GLN A 180 -1.40 -25.79 -6.76
CA GLN A 180 -1.88 -27.16 -6.92
C GLN A 180 -0.72 -28.16 -6.95
N GLY A 181 -0.87 -29.27 -6.21
CA GLY A 181 0.17 -30.28 -6.10
C GLY A 181 1.33 -29.93 -5.15
N GLY A 182 1.21 -28.83 -4.38
CA GLY A 182 2.19 -28.46 -3.35
C GLY A 182 3.42 -27.71 -3.86
N ALA A 183 3.42 -27.31 -5.14
CA ALA A 183 4.43 -26.44 -5.74
C ALA A 183 3.75 -25.20 -6.33
N VAL A 184 4.50 -24.12 -6.51
CA VAL A 184 3.98 -22.86 -7.04
C VAL A 184 4.26 -22.75 -8.54
N SER A 185 3.21 -22.57 -9.34
CA SER A 185 3.29 -22.21 -10.75
C SER A 185 2.64 -20.87 -11.03
N ALA A 186 3.07 -20.22 -12.12
CA ALA A 186 2.68 -18.87 -12.51
C ALA A 186 2.39 -18.83 -14.01
N THR A 187 1.13 -18.66 -14.38
CA THR A 187 0.70 -18.54 -15.79
C THR A 187 0.52 -17.08 -16.15
N ARG A 188 1.21 -16.60 -17.19
CA ARG A 188 1.14 -15.19 -17.58
C ARG A 188 -0.22 -14.88 -18.19
N VAL A 189 -0.93 -13.93 -17.60
CA VAL A 189 -2.27 -13.50 -18.03
C VAL A 189 -2.26 -12.15 -18.72
N ARG A 190 -1.25 -11.32 -18.47
CA ARG A 190 -1.15 -9.97 -19.05
C ARG A 190 0.29 -9.45 -19.06
N ILE A 191 0.56 -8.55 -20.00
CA ILE A 191 1.77 -7.72 -20.04
C ILE A 191 1.33 -6.27 -20.19
N VAL A 192 1.79 -5.40 -19.30
CA VAL A 192 1.68 -3.96 -19.41
C VAL A 192 2.98 -3.43 -20.01
N ASP A 193 2.89 -2.79 -21.17
CA ASP A 193 4.00 -2.03 -21.77
C ASP A 193 3.95 -0.61 -21.23
N THR A 194 4.96 -0.19 -20.46
CA THR A 194 4.98 1.13 -19.85
C THR A 194 5.40 2.24 -20.83
N GLY A 195 5.80 1.90 -22.07
CA GLY A 195 6.13 2.88 -23.10
C GLY A 195 7.47 2.63 -23.79
N THR A 196 7.86 3.54 -24.68
CA THR A 196 9.02 3.36 -25.58
C THR A 196 10.37 3.72 -24.97
N THR A 197 10.36 4.47 -23.87
CA THR A 197 11.52 4.95 -23.09
C THR A 197 12.24 3.85 -22.32
N SER A 198 11.64 2.66 -22.21
CA SER A 198 12.16 1.50 -21.49
C SER A 198 12.66 1.82 -20.07
N PRO A 199 11.82 2.45 -19.21
CA PRO A 199 12.22 2.82 -17.87
C PRO A 199 12.51 1.57 -17.03
N THR A 200 13.45 1.71 -16.08
CA THR A 200 13.56 0.74 -14.98
C THR A 200 12.38 0.95 -14.05
N ILE A 201 11.68 -0.13 -13.68
CA ILE A 201 10.54 -0.10 -12.77
C ILE A 201 11.05 -0.45 -11.38
N SER A 202 11.26 0.59 -10.56
CA SER A 202 11.97 0.48 -9.29
C SER A 202 11.12 -0.03 -8.14
N GLY A 203 9.79 0.05 -8.22
CA GLY A 203 8.89 -0.42 -7.18
C GLY A 203 7.48 -0.66 -7.70
N LEU A 204 6.80 -1.63 -7.09
CA LEU A 204 5.41 -1.96 -7.34
C LEU A 204 4.66 -2.06 -6.01
N VAL A 205 3.41 -1.62 -5.97
CA VAL A 205 2.50 -1.93 -4.87
C VAL A 205 1.06 -2.04 -5.39
N VAL A 206 0.30 -3.00 -4.88
CA VAL A 206 -1.08 -3.23 -5.27
C VAL A 206 -2.04 -2.74 -4.20
N ASP A 207 -3.06 -2.00 -4.64
CA ASP A 207 -4.27 -1.70 -3.90
C ASP A 207 -5.42 -2.55 -4.45
N GLU A 208 -5.63 -3.73 -3.85
CA GLU A 208 -6.66 -4.69 -4.26
C GLU A 208 -8.06 -4.08 -4.21
N GLN A 209 -8.35 -3.33 -3.16
CA GLN A 209 -9.68 -2.78 -2.91
C GLN A 209 -10.07 -1.73 -3.95
N SER A 210 -9.12 -0.90 -4.39
CA SER A 210 -9.38 0.09 -5.45
C SER A 210 -9.09 -0.44 -6.86
N GLY A 211 -8.56 -1.66 -6.98
CA GLY A 211 -8.22 -2.29 -8.26
C GLY A 211 -7.01 -1.65 -8.95
N ARG A 212 -6.08 -1.05 -8.19
CA ARG A 212 -4.96 -0.26 -8.73
C ARG A 212 -3.61 -0.91 -8.46
N LEU A 213 -2.77 -1.00 -9.49
CA LEU A 213 -1.34 -1.22 -9.37
C LEU A 213 -0.63 0.12 -9.47
N PHE A 214 0.17 0.47 -8.48
CA PHE A 214 1.09 1.59 -8.55
C PHE A 214 2.49 1.11 -8.92
N ALA A 215 3.13 1.82 -9.84
CA ALA A 215 4.47 1.49 -10.33
C ALA A 215 5.35 2.74 -10.36
N MET A 216 6.57 2.58 -9.87
CA MET A 216 7.58 3.63 -9.88
C MET A 216 8.51 3.44 -11.07
N LEU A 217 8.48 4.36 -12.05
CA LEU A 217 9.23 4.28 -13.30
C LEU A 217 10.37 5.31 -13.26
N VAL A 218 11.62 4.83 -13.24
CA VAL A 218 12.81 5.69 -13.24
C VAL A 218 12.88 6.47 -14.55
N GLY A 219 12.96 7.79 -14.43
CA GLY A 219 12.90 8.79 -15.49
C GLY A 219 11.51 9.36 -15.74
N GLU A 220 10.45 8.76 -15.18
CA GLU A 220 9.05 9.08 -15.51
C GLU A 220 8.16 9.32 -14.29
N GLY A 221 8.55 8.86 -13.11
CA GLY A 221 7.82 9.07 -11.86
C GLY A 221 6.83 7.96 -11.51
N LEU A 222 5.79 8.32 -10.77
CA LEU A 222 4.80 7.40 -10.23
C LEU A 222 3.61 7.29 -11.19
N TRP A 223 3.27 6.05 -11.55
CA TRP A 223 2.19 5.70 -12.44
C TRP A 223 1.22 4.73 -11.77
N ARG A 224 -0.01 4.68 -12.27
CA ARG A 224 -0.97 3.64 -11.91
C ARG A 224 -1.60 2.94 -13.11
N TYR A 225 -1.89 1.66 -12.93
CA TYR A 225 -2.52 0.76 -13.90
C TYR A 225 -3.66 -0.02 -13.23
N GLY A 226 -4.58 -0.60 -13.99
CA GLY A 226 -5.59 -1.52 -13.44
C GLY A 226 -4.99 -2.89 -13.11
N ILE A 227 -5.48 -3.57 -12.08
CA ILE A 227 -5.00 -4.92 -11.70
C ILE A 227 -5.68 -6.07 -12.44
N ALA A 228 -6.86 -5.87 -13.01
CA ALA A 228 -7.58 -6.98 -13.67
C ALA A 228 -6.77 -7.49 -14.89
N PRO A 229 -6.74 -8.81 -15.16
CA PRO A 229 -6.03 -9.38 -16.31
C PRO A 229 -6.42 -8.80 -17.67
N ASP A 230 -7.61 -8.21 -17.79
CA ASP A 230 -8.15 -7.60 -19.00
C ASP A 230 -8.11 -6.06 -18.99
N ALA A 231 -7.49 -5.43 -17.99
CA ALA A 231 -7.46 -3.96 -17.82
C ALA A 231 -6.60 -3.19 -18.86
N GLY A 232 -6.11 -3.86 -19.91
CA GLY A 232 -5.28 -3.24 -20.97
C GLY A 232 -3.93 -2.75 -20.46
N SER A 233 -3.27 -1.84 -21.16
CA SER A 233 -1.94 -1.31 -20.74
C SER A 233 -1.98 0.20 -20.45
N GLU A 234 -3.17 0.80 -20.42
CA GLU A 234 -3.32 2.24 -20.23
C GLU A 234 -2.95 2.61 -18.79
N GLY A 235 -1.90 3.43 -18.66
CA GLY A 235 -1.43 3.99 -17.40
C GLY A 235 -1.93 5.42 -17.20
N LYS A 236 -2.11 5.83 -15.95
CA LYS A 236 -2.28 7.23 -15.56
C LYS A 236 -1.09 7.66 -14.71
N GLN A 237 -0.45 8.75 -15.09
CA GLN A 237 0.59 9.36 -14.27
C GLN A 237 -0.02 9.99 -13.01
N VAL A 238 0.54 9.64 -11.87
CA VAL A 238 0.20 10.20 -10.54
C VAL A 238 1.12 11.36 -10.21
N ALA A 239 2.43 11.19 -10.42
CA ALA A 239 3.42 12.23 -10.17
C ALA A 239 4.63 12.09 -11.10
N TRP A 240 5.15 13.21 -11.57
CA TRP A 240 6.36 13.28 -12.41
C TRP A 240 7.64 13.30 -11.54
N GLN A 241 8.74 12.74 -12.07
CA GLN A 241 10.09 12.74 -11.45
C GLN A 241 10.90 14.00 -11.81
N GLY A 242 11.53 14.66 -10.82
CA GLY A 242 12.49 15.74 -11.06
C GLY A 242 11.97 17.15 -10.77
N ASP A 243 12.68 18.17 -11.25
CA ASP A 243 12.48 19.57 -10.82
C ASP A 243 11.09 20.13 -11.17
N GLY A 244 10.38 20.57 -10.13
CA GLY A 244 8.97 20.98 -10.20
C GLY A 244 7.97 19.82 -9.99
N GLY A 245 8.46 18.58 -9.90
CA GLY A 245 7.71 17.39 -9.53
C GLY A 245 7.72 17.11 -8.02
N ARG A 246 6.77 16.28 -7.57
CA ARG A 246 6.64 15.87 -6.16
C ARG A 246 7.61 14.75 -5.77
N LEU A 247 8.29 14.15 -6.75
CA LEU A 247 9.27 13.09 -6.55
C LEU A 247 10.68 13.59 -6.89
N GLY A 248 11.68 13.11 -6.18
CA GLY A 248 13.07 13.53 -6.33
C GLY A 248 13.72 12.99 -7.59
N SER A 249 15.02 13.23 -7.74
CA SER A 249 15.77 12.78 -8.91
C SER A 249 16.09 11.28 -8.89
N THR A 250 15.94 10.63 -7.74
CA THR A 250 16.11 9.17 -7.58
C THR A 250 14.83 8.59 -6.98
N LEU A 251 14.38 7.46 -7.50
CA LEU A 251 13.12 6.83 -7.09
C LEU A 251 13.37 5.48 -6.42
N GLY A 252 12.78 5.27 -5.24
CA GLY A 252 12.85 4.01 -4.50
C GLY A 252 11.60 3.14 -4.67
N ARG A 253 11.33 2.33 -3.63
CA ARG A 253 10.17 1.43 -3.51
C ARG A 253 8.92 2.19 -3.05
N LEU A 254 7.79 1.48 -3.13
CA LEU A 254 6.47 1.96 -2.77
C LEU A 254 5.91 1.13 -1.61
N ALA A 255 5.10 1.76 -0.76
CA ALA A 255 4.30 1.07 0.24
C ALA A 255 2.90 1.67 0.35
N LEU A 256 1.92 0.90 0.80
CA LEU A 256 0.53 1.32 0.85
C LEU A 256 -0.04 1.16 2.27
N TYR A 257 -0.30 2.29 2.92
CA TYR A 257 -0.96 2.35 4.22
C TYR A 257 -2.48 2.44 4.02
N ARG A 258 -3.25 1.57 4.67
CA ARG A 258 -4.72 1.53 4.59
C ARG A 258 -5.32 2.00 5.91
N ALA A 259 -5.83 3.24 5.96
CA ALA A 259 -6.33 3.83 7.20
C ALA A 259 -7.70 3.27 7.67
N GLY A 260 -8.29 2.34 6.92
CA GLY A 260 -9.57 1.72 7.25
C GLY A 260 -10.09 0.84 6.11
N THR A 261 -11.38 0.51 6.17
CA THR A 261 -12.09 -0.35 5.20
C THR A 261 -12.56 0.38 3.95
N THR A 262 -12.26 1.67 3.79
CA THR A 262 -12.59 2.50 2.63
C THR A 262 -11.33 2.70 1.76
N ALA A 263 -11.41 3.51 0.71
CA ALA A 263 -10.24 3.94 -0.08
C ALA A 263 -9.33 4.94 0.68
N GLU A 264 -9.53 5.17 1.98
CA GLU A 264 -8.69 6.03 2.80
C GLU A 264 -7.33 5.38 3.10
N GLY A 265 -6.35 6.24 3.34
CA GLY A 265 -4.96 5.85 3.56
C GLY A 265 -4.00 6.58 2.64
N TYR A 266 -2.79 6.03 2.52
CA TYR A 266 -1.68 6.73 1.91
C TYR A 266 -0.80 5.80 1.10
N LEU A 267 -0.37 6.29 -0.06
CA LEU A 267 0.71 5.71 -0.84
C LEU A 267 2.01 6.42 -0.45
N LEU A 268 3.00 5.63 -0.04
CA LEU A 268 4.32 6.09 0.35
C LEU A 268 5.30 5.80 -0.78
N ALA A 269 6.14 6.77 -1.11
CA ALA A 269 7.17 6.65 -2.13
C ALA A 269 8.53 7.07 -1.55
N ALA A 270 9.47 6.13 -1.47
CA ALA A 270 10.82 6.41 -1.02
C ALA A 270 11.57 7.29 -2.04
N ASP A 271 12.22 8.34 -1.55
CA ASP A 271 12.98 9.32 -2.33
C ASP A 271 14.43 9.36 -1.80
N PRO A 272 15.30 8.45 -2.30
CA PRO A 272 16.68 8.37 -1.87
C PRO A 272 17.42 9.72 -1.98
N ALA A 273 17.16 10.49 -3.04
CA ALA A 273 17.85 11.74 -3.29
C ALA A 273 17.56 12.81 -2.23
N ARG A 274 16.38 12.76 -1.61
CA ARG A 274 15.96 13.70 -0.56
C ARG A 274 16.03 13.13 0.85
N SER A 275 16.45 11.87 1.02
CA SER A 275 16.40 11.17 2.31
C SER A 275 15.03 11.25 2.99
N ALA A 276 13.97 11.09 2.18
CA ALA A 276 12.59 11.30 2.62
C ALA A 276 11.63 10.30 1.97
N TYR A 277 10.38 10.32 2.44
CA TYR A 277 9.27 9.54 1.91
C TYR A 277 8.14 10.49 1.51
N ASN A 278 7.77 10.47 0.24
CA ASN A 278 6.66 11.26 -0.30
C ASN A 278 5.33 10.55 0.00
N VAL A 279 4.35 11.31 0.46
CA VAL A 279 3.04 10.81 0.88
C VAL A 279 1.97 11.31 -0.09
N PHE A 280 1.20 10.39 -0.66
CA PHE A 280 0.05 10.68 -1.51
C PHE A 280 -1.21 10.10 -0.88
N GLU A 281 -2.33 10.80 -0.94
CA GLU A 281 -3.61 10.21 -0.54
C GLU A 281 -3.95 9.03 -1.45
N ARG A 282 -4.33 7.91 -0.86
CA ARG A 282 -4.65 6.66 -1.58
C ARG A 282 -5.83 6.83 -2.54
N SER A 283 -6.88 7.54 -2.12
CA SER A 283 -8.11 7.69 -2.90
C SER A 283 -7.94 8.67 -4.07
N SER A 284 -7.46 9.87 -3.77
CA SER A 284 -7.36 11.01 -4.69
C SER A 284 -6.04 11.07 -5.46
N GLU A 285 -5.02 10.32 -5.02
CA GLU A 285 -3.66 10.30 -5.57
C GLU A 285 -2.94 11.67 -5.46
N VAL A 286 -3.47 12.56 -4.62
CA VAL A 286 -2.94 13.91 -4.41
C VAL A 286 -1.79 13.85 -3.41
N TYR A 287 -0.70 14.55 -3.73
CA TYR A 287 0.43 14.72 -2.82
C TYR A 287 0.00 15.47 -1.55
N VAL A 288 0.27 14.86 -0.40
CA VAL A 288 -0.02 15.42 0.93
C VAL A 288 1.18 16.23 1.39
N GLY A 289 2.35 15.59 1.44
CA GLY A 289 3.60 16.13 1.94
C GLY A 289 4.69 15.06 1.92
N SER A 290 5.75 15.26 2.69
CA SER A 290 6.79 14.25 2.87
C SER A 290 7.28 14.24 4.31
N PHE A 291 7.89 13.12 4.71
CA PHE A 291 8.55 13.01 6.01
C PHE A 291 9.97 12.45 5.87
N ALA A 292 10.84 12.82 6.79
CA ALA A 292 12.19 12.27 6.94
C ALA A 292 12.30 11.60 8.32
N VAL A 293 12.96 10.44 8.35
CA VAL A 293 13.26 9.76 9.62
C VAL A 293 14.56 10.35 10.15
N VAL A 294 14.49 11.09 11.25
CA VAL A 294 15.65 11.77 11.86
C VAL A 294 16.20 10.96 13.03
N GLU A 295 17.34 11.39 13.56
CA GLU A 295 17.97 10.74 14.71
C GLU A 295 17.06 10.82 15.93
N ASN A 296 16.93 9.71 16.65
CA ASN A 296 16.32 9.67 17.97
C ASN A 296 17.42 9.50 19.03
N PRO A 297 17.89 10.58 19.65
CA PRO A 297 18.98 10.52 20.63
C PRO A 297 18.57 9.82 21.93
N ASP A 298 17.28 9.81 22.27
CA ASP A 298 16.78 9.16 23.49
C ASP A 298 16.86 7.63 23.39
N GLU A 299 16.69 7.10 22.17
CA GLU A 299 16.81 5.66 21.86
C GLU A 299 18.19 5.30 21.28
N ASN A 300 19.10 6.28 21.10
CA ASN A 300 20.39 6.12 20.42
C ASN A 300 20.25 5.51 19.00
N LEU A 301 19.25 5.96 18.24
CA LEU A 301 18.96 5.49 16.88
C LEU A 301 19.32 6.55 15.85
N ALA A 302 20.06 6.15 14.82
CA ALA A 302 20.35 7.03 13.69
C ALA A 302 19.10 7.29 12.84
N GLY A 303 19.08 8.43 12.13
CA GLY A 303 18.05 8.72 11.14
C GLY A 303 18.28 7.96 9.82
N ALA A 304 17.22 7.82 9.02
CA ALA A 304 17.34 7.22 7.69
C ALA A 304 18.05 8.17 6.72
N ARG A 305 18.93 7.60 5.90
CA ARG A 305 19.59 8.31 4.80
C ARG A 305 19.53 7.48 3.53
N ASN A 306 19.28 8.16 2.41
CA ASN A 306 19.15 7.58 1.08
C ASN A 306 18.23 6.32 1.01
N PRO A 307 17.01 6.38 1.57
CA PRO A 307 16.17 5.21 1.71
C PRO A 307 15.73 4.67 0.35
N LEU A 308 16.10 3.42 0.06
CA LEU A 308 15.60 2.73 -1.14
C LEU A 308 14.26 2.03 -0.91
N ALA A 309 14.07 1.43 0.27
CA ALA A 309 12.96 0.53 0.56
C ALA A 309 12.10 1.05 1.71
N VAL A 310 10.82 0.70 1.69
CA VAL A 310 9.82 1.04 2.71
C VAL A 310 8.74 -0.03 2.74
N ALA A 311 8.30 -0.41 3.94
CA ALA A 311 7.12 -1.25 4.14
C ALA A 311 6.25 -0.65 5.23
N VAL A 312 4.94 -0.85 5.12
CA VAL A 312 3.99 -0.35 6.11
C VAL A 312 2.82 -1.32 6.23
N VAL A 313 2.35 -1.52 7.46
CA VAL A 313 1.10 -2.20 7.76
C VAL A 313 0.27 -1.29 8.66
N SER A 314 -1.04 -1.29 8.47
CA SER A 314 -1.99 -0.45 9.22
C SER A 314 -2.67 -1.19 10.38
N ARG A 315 -2.37 -2.48 10.56
CA ARG A 315 -2.96 -3.28 11.64
C ARG A 315 -2.29 -2.98 12.97
N THR A 316 -3.09 -3.05 14.02
CA THR A 316 -2.60 -3.04 15.40
C THR A 316 -1.66 -4.22 15.61
N VAL A 317 -0.46 -3.94 16.13
CA VAL A 317 0.50 -4.97 16.53
C VAL A 317 0.96 -4.69 17.95
N GLY A 318 0.54 -5.55 18.88
CA GLY A 318 0.77 -5.35 20.31
C GLY A 318 0.33 -3.97 20.81
N THR A 319 0.96 -3.51 21.88
CA THR A 319 0.65 -2.21 22.51
C THR A 319 1.39 -1.05 21.88
N ASP A 320 2.52 -1.32 21.23
CA ASP A 320 3.48 -0.32 20.79
C ASP A 320 3.14 0.22 19.39
N PHE A 321 2.40 -0.56 18.60
CA PHE A 321 2.06 -0.24 17.22
C PHE A 321 0.55 -0.28 16.98
N GLN A 322 -0.21 0.46 17.78
CA GLN A 322 -1.69 0.45 17.71
C GLN A 322 -2.23 0.94 16.37
N GLY A 323 -1.56 1.93 15.77
CA GLY A 323 -1.91 2.46 14.44
C GLY A 323 -1.18 1.76 13.29
N GLY A 324 -0.43 0.69 13.55
CA GLY A 324 0.42 0.06 12.55
C GLY A 324 1.90 0.41 12.67
N ILE A 325 2.69 -0.24 11.82
CA ILE A 325 4.15 -0.20 11.80
C ILE A 325 4.60 0.35 10.46
N LEU A 326 5.55 1.27 10.48
CA LEU A 326 6.34 1.69 9.33
C LEU A 326 7.78 1.19 9.49
N VAL A 327 8.32 0.60 8.44
CA VAL A 327 9.71 0.16 8.33
C VAL A 327 10.40 0.95 7.22
N ALA A 328 11.53 1.57 7.55
CA ALA A 328 12.26 2.50 6.70
C ALA A 328 13.72 2.08 6.52
N HIS A 329 14.18 1.97 5.27
CA HIS A 329 15.57 1.65 4.95
C HIS A 329 16.52 2.81 5.29
N ASN A 330 17.57 2.52 6.07
CA ASN A 330 18.71 3.40 6.27
C ASN A 330 19.95 2.86 5.54
N ALA A 331 20.28 3.47 4.39
CA ALA A 331 21.41 3.05 3.55
C ALA A 331 22.77 3.57 4.03
N GLN A 332 22.82 4.40 5.09
CA GLN A 332 24.08 4.89 5.67
C GLN A 332 24.52 4.10 6.90
N GLY A 333 23.65 3.25 7.46
CA GLY A 333 24.13 2.19 8.35
C GLY A 333 25.15 1.37 7.57
N ALA A 334 26.36 1.19 8.09
CA ALA A 334 27.32 0.24 7.54
C ALA A 334 27.58 -0.78 8.64
N PRO A 335 26.92 -1.95 8.61
CA PRO A 335 26.01 -2.46 7.56
C PRO A 335 24.63 -1.77 7.54
N GLU A 336 23.96 -1.80 6.38
CA GLU A 336 22.64 -1.18 6.21
C GLU A 336 21.63 -1.83 7.16
N ASN A 337 20.70 -1.02 7.65
CA ASN A 337 19.63 -1.49 8.52
C ASN A 337 18.28 -0.86 8.18
N LEU A 338 17.27 -1.33 8.88
CA LEU A 338 15.89 -0.86 8.82
C LEU A 338 15.52 -0.24 10.16
N LEU A 339 14.95 0.96 10.11
CA LEU A 339 14.37 1.65 11.24
C LEU A 339 12.88 1.32 11.33
N VAL A 340 12.39 1.12 12.55
CA VAL A 340 11.01 0.77 12.86
C VAL A 340 10.37 1.90 13.65
N MET A 341 9.14 2.26 13.32
CA MET A 341 8.38 3.28 14.04
C MET A 341 6.87 3.02 14.00
N PRO A 342 6.11 3.47 15.01
CA PRO A 342 4.66 3.45 14.95
C PRO A 342 4.15 4.43 13.91
N TRP A 343 3.14 4.03 13.13
CA TRP A 343 2.48 4.91 12.18
C TRP A 343 1.91 6.17 12.85
N GLY A 344 1.47 6.08 14.11
CA GLY A 344 0.99 7.24 14.87
C GLY A 344 2.00 8.39 14.91
N ALA A 345 3.30 8.09 15.09
CA ALA A 345 4.35 9.11 15.08
C ALA A 345 4.48 9.79 13.71
N VAL A 346 4.32 9.03 12.62
CA VAL A 346 4.29 9.59 11.26
C VAL A 346 3.06 10.45 11.08
N ALA A 347 1.89 9.98 11.52
CA ALA A 347 0.63 10.68 11.34
C ALA A 347 0.59 12.01 12.08
N ASP A 348 1.04 12.04 13.33
CA ASP A 348 1.05 13.21 14.20
C ASP A 348 2.06 14.28 13.77
N ALA A 349 3.07 13.92 12.96
CA ALA A 349 4.05 14.86 12.42
C ALA A 349 3.49 15.80 11.34
N PHE A 350 2.35 15.46 10.72
CA PHE A 350 1.70 16.29 9.70
C PHE A 350 0.69 17.27 10.30
N ASP A 351 0.47 18.40 9.62
CA ASP A 351 -0.58 19.36 9.94
C ASP A 351 -1.51 19.59 8.72
N PRO A 352 -2.80 19.19 8.78
CA PRO A 352 -3.40 18.39 9.85
C PRO A 352 -2.81 16.97 9.92
N PRO A 353 -2.92 16.26 11.06
CA PRO A 353 -2.42 14.89 11.20
C PRO A 353 -2.98 13.94 10.13
N LEU A 354 -2.15 12.99 9.72
CA LEU A 354 -2.61 11.91 8.83
C LEU A 354 -3.60 11.00 9.56
N ARG A 355 -4.41 10.28 8.80
CA ARG A 355 -5.37 9.31 9.34
C ARG A 355 -4.63 8.08 9.85
N GLY A 356 -4.91 7.71 11.11
CA GLY A 356 -4.55 6.41 11.68
C GLY A 356 -5.53 5.31 11.26
N SER A 357 -5.22 4.08 11.63
CA SER A 357 -6.10 2.93 11.45
C SER A 357 -7.25 3.00 12.45
N THR A 358 -8.48 2.70 12.03
CA THR A 358 -9.67 2.74 12.91
C THR A 358 -9.85 1.51 13.79
N GLY A 359 -8.81 0.66 13.95
CA GLY A 359 -8.79 -0.45 14.91
C GLY A 359 -9.78 -1.59 14.62
N GLN A 360 -10.46 -1.54 13.48
CA GLN A 360 -11.34 -2.61 13.02
C GLN A 360 -10.59 -3.41 11.97
N ALA A 361 -10.54 -4.74 12.16
CA ALA A 361 -10.00 -5.68 11.19
C ALA A 361 -10.49 -5.27 9.80
N ASP A 362 -9.55 -4.86 8.98
CA ASP A 362 -9.80 -4.41 7.64
C ASP A 362 -10.40 -5.59 6.88
N GLY A 363 -11.67 -5.46 6.50
CA GLY A 363 -12.25 -6.24 5.40
C GLY A 363 -11.50 -6.05 4.06
N GLY A 364 -10.34 -5.37 4.06
CA GLY A 364 -9.26 -5.55 3.12
C GLY A 364 -8.18 -6.42 3.76
N THR A 365 -8.33 -7.73 3.60
CA THR A 365 -7.29 -8.71 3.90
C THR A 365 -6.05 -8.43 3.04
N ASN A 366 -4.84 -8.65 3.54
CA ASN A 366 -3.72 -9.07 2.68
C ASN A 366 -3.29 -10.49 3.06
N ASP A 367 -4.22 -11.30 3.57
CA ASP A 367 -3.83 -12.37 4.48
C ASP A 367 -4.99 -13.22 5.06
N GLY A 368 -6.04 -13.46 4.26
CA GLY A 368 -7.14 -14.36 4.65
C GLY A 368 -8.14 -13.70 5.62
N GLY A 369 -9.39 -14.13 5.73
CA GLY A 369 -10.18 -15.15 5.08
C GLY A 369 -11.56 -15.07 5.75
N THR A 370 -12.63 -15.09 4.97
CA THR A 370 -14.00 -15.05 5.49
C THR A 370 -14.40 -16.37 6.13
N ASP A 371 -15.35 -16.21 7.06
CA ASP A 371 -16.09 -17.17 7.86
C ASP A 371 -16.64 -18.42 7.14
N ALA A 372 -16.68 -19.50 7.92
CA ALA A 372 -17.26 -20.78 7.57
C ALA A 372 -18.78 -20.68 7.34
N GLY A 373 -19.19 -20.68 6.08
CA GLY A 373 -20.55 -21.01 5.68
C GLY A 373 -20.75 -22.52 5.64
N ALA A 374 -21.47 -23.05 6.62
CA ALA A 374 -21.90 -24.44 6.69
C ALA A 374 -22.65 -24.87 5.42
N PHE A 375 -22.39 -26.10 4.99
CA PHE A 375 -23.16 -26.81 3.97
C PHE A 375 -24.64 -26.85 4.34
N ASP A 376 -25.47 -26.28 3.46
CA ASP A 376 -26.93 -26.38 3.50
C ASP A 376 -27.34 -27.83 3.17
N ALA A 377 -27.63 -28.61 4.21
CA ALA A 377 -28.40 -29.84 4.09
C ALA A 377 -29.89 -29.46 4.09
N GLY A 378 -30.61 -29.95 3.08
CA GLY A 378 -31.97 -29.55 2.72
C GLY A 378 -33.07 -29.63 3.81
N PRO A 379 -34.30 -29.25 3.44
CA PRO A 379 -35.27 -28.69 4.36
C PRO A 379 -36.01 -29.78 5.16
N PRO A 380 -36.27 -29.57 6.46
CA PRO A 380 -37.24 -30.38 7.17
C PRO A 380 -38.61 -29.67 7.25
N VAL A 381 -39.57 -30.43 6.75
CA VAL A 381 -41.03 -30.42 6.88
C VAL A 381 -41.59 -29.81 8.19
N SER A 382 -42.56 -28.89 8.07
CA SER A 382 -43.45 -28.41 9.17
C SER A 382 -44.56 -29.42 9.51
N PRO A 383 -45.15 -29.39 10.73
CA PRO A 383 -46.60 -29.10 10.86
C PRO A 383 -46.96 -28.36 12.21
N PRO A 384 -48.24 -28.15 12.66
CA PRO A 384 -48.93 -26.83 12.57
C PRO A 384 -49.66 -26.30 13.85
N GLY A 385 -50.06 -25.01 13.82
CA GLY A 385 -51.12 -24.38 14.67
C GLY A 385 -50.60 -23.53 15.85
N LYS A 386 -51.12 -22.35 16.25
CA LYS A 386 -52.37 -21.58 16.05
C LYS A 386 -52.10 -20.07 16.43
N PRO A 387 -52.94 -19.08 16.08
CA PRO A 387 -52.66 -17.62 16.14
C PRO A 387 -53.42 -16.87 17.27
N PRO A 388 -53.58 -15.52 17.25
CA PRO A 388 -52.60 -14.47 17.55
C PRO A 388 -53.01 -13.60 18.77
N VAL A 389 -52.10 -12.76 19.29
CA VAL A 389 -52.47 -11.63 20.17
C VAL A 389 -51.84 -10.35 19.62
N SER A 390 -52.70 -9.34 19.44
CA SER A 390 -52.35 -7.99 19.05
C SER A 390 -51.99 -7.13 20.27
N SER A 391 -51.06 -6.20 20.08
CA SER A 391 -51.12 -4.92 20.78
C SER A 391 -50.34 -3.86 19.99
N ASN A 392 -51.09 -2.87 19.50
CA ASN A 392 -50.61 -1.60 19.00
C ASN A 392 -49.83 -0.82 20.07
N GLY A 393 -48.92 0.05 19.61
CA GLY A 393 -48.71 1.35 20.25
C GLY A 393 -47.29 1.89 20.19
N GLY A 394 -47.10 3.01 19.49
CA GLY A 394 -46.22 4.08 19.96
C GLY A 394 -44.98 4.39 19.12
N ASP A 395 -45.17 5.26 18.13
CA ASP A 395 -44.43 6.50 17.85
C ASP A 395 -42.95 6.61 18.26
N GLY A 396 -42.09 6.91 17.26
CA GLY A 396 -40.74 7.42 17.49
C GLY A 396 -40.04 7.79 16.18
N CYS A 397 -40.05 9.08 15.85
CA CYS A 397 -39.59 9.69 14.60
C CYS A 397 -38.13 9.40 14.23
N SER A 398 -37.91 9.04 12.97
CA SER A 398 -36.61 9.07 12.27
C SER A 398 -36.45 10.40 11.55
N CYS A 399 -35.38 11.15 11.87
CA CYS A 399 -34.95 12.31 11.10
C CYS A 399 -33.93 11.87 10.05
N ALA A 400 -34.40 11.66 8.82
CA ALA A 400 -33.54 11.58 7.64
C ALA A 400 -33.27 13.01 7.14
N ALA A 401 -32.01 13.46 7.22
CA ALA A 401 -31.56 14.67 6.54
C ALA A 401 -31.18 14.32 5.10
N ALA A 402 -32.06 14.66 4.15
CA ALA A 402 -31.75 14.63 2.72
C ALA A 402 -31.20 15.99 2.29
N SER A 403 -29.92 16.07 1.95
CA SER A 403 -29.29 17.23 1.33
C SER A 403 -29.70 17.33 -0.15
N VAL A 404 -30.29 18.46 -0.54
CA VAL A 404 -30.71 18.76 -1.92
C VAL A 404 -29.52 19.24 -2.75
N PRO A 405 -29.32 18.76 -4.00
CA PRO A 405 -28.21 19.18 -4.85
C PRO A 405 -28.34 20.63 -5.36
N ALA A 406 -27.18 21.29 -5.52
CA ALA A 406 -26.99 22.71 -5.80
C ALA A 406 -27.50 23.24 -7.15
N SER A 407 -28.27 22.45 -7.91
CA SER A 407 -28.87 22.86 -9.18
C SER A 407 -30.19 23.63 -9.02
N ALA A 408 -30.79 23.66 -7.83
CA ALA A 408 -32.04 24.40 -7.56
C ALA A 408 -31.85 25.89 -7.24
N LEU A 409 -30.62 26.35 -6.97
CA LEU A 409 -30.35 27.74 -6.56
C LEU A 409 -30.16 28.72 -7.74
N PHE A 410 -29.87 28.23 -8.95
CA PHE A 410 -29.71 29.10 -10.13
C PHE A 410 -31.04 29.48 -10.81
N ALA A 411 -32.13 28.74 -10.56
CA ALA A 411 -33.44 29.02 -11.16
C ALA A 411 -34.18 30.18 -10.48
N LEU A 412 -33.85 30.54 -9.23
CA LEU A 412 -34.51 31.62 -8.49
C LEU A 412 -33.89 33.01 -8.73
N LEU A 413 -32.65 33.09 -9.25
CA LEU A 413 -32.01 34.38 -9.56
C LEU A 413 -32.45 34.96 -10.92
N ALA A 414 -32.91 34.12 -11.86
CA ALA A 414 -33.35 34.55 -13.20
C ALA A 414 -34.76 35.16 -13.24
N LEU A 415 -35.59 34.92 -12.22
CA LEU A 415 -36.96 35.45 -12.12
C LEU A 415 -37.03 36.84 -11.42
N ALA A 416 -35.96 37.29 -10.78
CA ALA A 416 -35.91 38.60 -10.10
C ALA A 416 -35.46 39.77 -11.01
N LEU A 417 -34.91 39.50 -12.20
CA LEU A 417 -34.34 40.53 -13.09
C LEU A 417 -35.19 40.83 -14.35
N THR A 418 -36.33 40.15 -14.55
CA THR A 418 -37.23 40.39 -15.69
C THR A 418 -38.52 41.14 -15.32
N GLY A 419 -38.71 41.53 -14.05
CA GLY A 419 -39.95 42.15 -13.54
C GLY A 419 -40.03 43.67 -13.49
N ARG A 420 -38.99 44.44 -13.87
CA ARG A 420 -39.01 45.92 -13.81
C ARG A 420 -38.75 46.59 -15.16
N ARG A 421 -39.69 46.42 -16.09
CA ARG A 421 -39.95 47.37 -17.19
C ARG A 421 -41.45 47.40 -17.49
N ARG A 422 -42.18 48.34 -16.87
CA ARG A 422 -43.40 48.99 -17.41
C ARG A 422 -43.93 50.04 -16.42
N ARG A 423 -44.25 51.23 -16.97
CA ARG A 423 -44.83 52.46 -16.35
C ARG A 423 -43.79 53.29 -15.57
N SER A 424 -43.56 54.57 -15.83
CA SER A 424 -44.27 55.61 -16.60
C SER A 424 -43.34 56.33 -17.57
#